data_AF-A0A840A6F8-F1
#
_entry.id   AF-A0A840A6F8-F1
#
_cell.length_a   1.000
_cell.length_b   1.000
_cell.length_c   1.000
_cell.angle_alpha   90.00
_cell.angle_beta   90.00
_cell.angle_gamma   90.00
#
_symmetry.space_group_name_H-M   'P 1'
#
loop_
_entity.id
_entity.type
_entity.pdbx_description
1 polymer ?
#
loop_
_entity_poly.entity_id
_entity_poly.type
_entity_poly.pdbx_seq_one_letter_code
_entity_poly.pdbx_strand_id
1 'polypeptide(L)' 'MKHILEELEKRRGEARLGGGERRIASQHGKGKLTARERLDLLLDEGSFEEFDMFVEHRAT' A
#
# COMPACT_ATOMS: atom_id res chain seq x y z
N MET A 1 -12.66 2.29 21.84
CA MET A 1 -11.31 2.70 21.40
C MET A 1 -10.57 1.55 20.68
N LYS A 2 -10.36 0.39 21.33
CA LYS A 2 -9.57 -0.72 20.75
C LYS A 2 -10.06 -1.20 19.37
N HIS A 3 -11.36 -1.44 19.23
CA HIS A 3 -11.96 -1.87 17.96
C HIS A 3 -11.69 -0.89 16.78
N ILE A 4 -11.72 0.42 17.03
CA ILE A 4 -11.51 1.42 15.96
C ILE A 4 -10.06 1.36 15.45
N LEU A 5 -9.10 1.12 16.36
CA LEU A 5 -7.69 0.97 16.00
C LEU A 5 -7.47 -0.33 15.20
N GLU A 6 -8.12 -1.42 15.59
CA GLU A 6 -8.06 -2.70 14.85
C GLU A 6 -8.60 -2.56 13.43
N GLU A 7 -9.75 -1.90 13.27
CA GLU A 7 -10.33 -1.64 11.95
C GLU A 7 -9.44 -0.72 11.09
N LEU A 8 -8.83 0.29 11.71
CA LEU A 8 -7.89 1.18 11.02
C LEU A 8 -6.67 0.40 10.50
N GLU A 9 -6.07 -0.46 11.32
CA GLU A 9 -4.92 -1.28 10.90
C GLU A 9 -5.30 -2.28 9.80
N LYS A 10 -6.51 -2.86 9.87
CA LYS A 10 -7.02 -3.72 8.81
C LYS A 10 -7.12 -2.95 7.48
N ARG A 11 -7.74 -1.77 7.47
CA ARG A 11 -7.85 -0.92 6.27
C ARG A 11 -6.49 -0.50 5.73
N ARG A 12 -5.53 -0.20 6.61
CA ARG A 12 -4.13 0.07 6.20
C ARG A 12 -3.50 -1.15 5.53
N GLY A 13 -3.71 -2.34 6.07
CA GLY A 13 -3.24 -3.60 5.46
C GLY A 13 -3.81 -3.82 4.05
N GLU A 14 -5.12 -3.62 3.89
CA GLU A 14 -5.80 -3.76 2.59
C GLU A 14 -5.28 -2.74 1.56
N ALA A 15 -5.17 -1.46 1.94
CA ALA A 15 -4.61 -0.42 1.07
C ALA A 15 -3.13 -0.66 0.72
N ARG A 16 -2.36 -1.24 1.65
CA ARG A 16 -0.96 -1.63 1.44
C ARG A 16 -0.82 -2.75 0.42
N LEU A 17 -1.75 -3.70 0.41
CA LEU A 17 -1.76 -4.83 -0.51
C LEU A 17 -2.11 -4.43 -1.96
N GLY A 18 -2.74 -3.27 -2.15
CA GLY A 18 -3.05 -2.71 -3.47
C GLY A 18 -3.85 -3.68 -4.34
N GLY A 19 -3.29 -4.08 -5.49
CA GLY A 19 -3.94 -5.01 -6.42
C GLY A 19 -3.99 -6.48 -5.97
N GLY A 20 -3.56 -6.80 -4.74
CA GLY A 20 -3.51 -8.16 -4.21
C GLY A 20 -2.18 -8.87 -4.50
N GLU A 21 -1.91 -9.93 -3.74
CA GLU A 21 -0.67 -10.74 -3.82
C GLU A 21 -0.37 -11.22 -5.24
N ARG A 22 -1.40 -11.63 -5.99
CA ARG A 22 -1.25 -12.08 -7.38
C ARG A 22 -0.65 -11.01 -8.29
N ARG A 23 -1.05 -9.75 -8.12
CA ARG A 23 -0.55 -8.62 -8.93
C ARG A 23 0.86 -8.22 -8.50
N ILE A 24 1.15 -8.29 -7.20
CA ILE A 24 2.50 -8.08 -6.64
C ILE A 24 3.46 -9.11 -7.25
N ALA A 25 3.13 -10.40 -7.12
CA ALA A 25 3.92 -11.48 -7.71
C ALA A 25 4.11 -11.32 -9.23
N SER A 26 3.09 -10.83 -9.95
CA SER A 26 3.22 -10.54 -11.39
C SER A 26 4.20 -9.40 -11.70
N GLN A 27 4.30 -8.37 -10.85
CA GLN A 27 5.33 -7.32 -11.00
C GLN A 27 6.72 -7.89 -10.77
N HIS A 28 6.90 -8.61 -9.66
CA HIS A 28 8.19 -9.23 -9.32
C HIS A 28 8.63 -10.25 -10.36
N GLY A 29 7.72 -11.07 -10.89
CA GLY A 29 7.99 -12.01 -11.98
C GLY A 29 8.42 -11.35 -13.29
N LYS A 30 8.17 -10.04 -13.45
CA LYS A 30 8.67 -9.22 -14.57
C LYS A 30 9.97 -8.48 -14.24
N GLY A 31 10.60 -8.77 -13.09
CA GLY A 31 11.77 -8.05 -12.59
C GLY A 31 11.48 -6.62 -12.15
N LYS A 32 10.21 -6.30 -11.83
CA LYS A 32 9.77 -4.96 -11.44
C LYS A 32 9.41 -4.92 -9.97
N LEU A 33 9.80 -3.82 -9.32
CA LEU A 33 9.33 -3.47 -7.99
C LEU A 33 7.90 -2.93 -8.05
N THR A 34 7.17 -3.06 -6.94
CA THR A 34 5.90 -2.38 -6.67
C THR A 34 6.09 -0.88 -6.52
N ALA A 35 5.00 -0.12 -6.42
CA ALA A 35 5.08 1.33 -6.24
C ALA A 35 5.74 1.70 -4.90
N ARG A 36 5.34 1.08 -3.78
CA ARG A 36 5.90 1.37 -2.45
C ARG A 36 7.36 0.94 -2.33
N GLU A 37 7.72 -0.23 -2.85
CA GLU A 37 9.13 -0.67 -2.90
C GLU A 37 10.04 0.32 -3.65
N ARG A 38 9.53 1.04 -4.66
CA ARG A 38 10.31 2.08 -5.35
C ARG A 38 10.46 3.34 -4.50
N LEU A 39 9.47 3.68 -3.69
CA LEU A 39 9.54 4.81 -2.77
C LEU A 39 10.55 4.53 -1.66
N ASP A 40 10.54 3.32 -1.11
CA ASP A 40 11.48 2.88 -0.07
C ASP A 40 12.95 2.92 -0.54
N LEU A 41 13.20 2.75 -1.84
CA LEU A 41 14.55 2.90 -2.41
C LEU A 41 14.94 4.35 -2.70
N LEU A 42 13.95 5.23 -2.92
CA LEU A 42 14.19 6.61 -3.34
C LEU A 42 14.33 7.56 -2.16
N LEU A 43 13.59 7.31 -1.09
CA LEU A 43 13.46 8.20 0.06
C LEU A 43 14.29 7.71 1.23
N ASP A 44 14.72 8.64 2.09
CA ASP A 44 15.39 8.30 3.33
C ASP A 44 14.44 7.49 4.23
N GLU A 45 14.99 6.50 4.93
CA GLU A 45 14.21 5.63 5.81
C GLU A 45 13.41 6.43 6.83
N GLY A 46 12.11 6.17 6.91
CA GLY A 46 11.19 6.84 7.83
C GLY A 46 10.79 8.28 7.43
N SER A 47 11.22 8.78 6.27
CA SER A 47 10.87 10.14 5.81
C SER A 47 9.57 10.22 5.01
N PHE A 48 9.03 9.08 4.56
CA PHE A 48 7.84 9.04 3.70
C PHE A 48 6.54 9.24 4.49
N GLU A 49 5.79 10.28 4.14
CA GLU A 49 4.45 10.58 4.66
C GLU A 49 3.41 10.41 3.54
N GLU A 50 2.48 9.47 3.71
CA GLU A 50 1.49 9.11 2.68
C GLU A 50 0.19 9.89 2.88
N PHE A 51 -0.21 10.66 1.86
CA PHE A 51 -1.52 11.31 1.80
C PHE A 51 -2.52 10.43 1.05
N ASP A 52 -3.81 10.57 1.38
CA ASP A 52 -4.93 10.00 0.61
C ASP A 52 -4.91 8.45 0.47
N MET A 53 -4.33 7.74 1.43
CA MET A 53 -4.23 6.26 1.44
C MET A 53 -5.56 5.52 1.20
N PHE A 54 -6.69 6.11 1.60
CA PHE A 54 -8.02 5.49 1.51
C PHE A 54 -8.91 6.10 0.41
N VAL A 55 -8.34 6.87 -0.52
CA VAL A 55 -9.12 7.43 -1.63
C VAL A 55 -9.57 6.31 -2.57
N GLU A 56 -10.86 6.35 -2.92
CA GLU A 56 -11.50 5.42 -3.84
C GLU A 56 -12.12 6.18 -5.02
N HIS A 57 -12.23 5.50 -6.17
CA HIS A 57 -12.91 6.06 -7.33
C HIS A 57 -14.42 6.14 -7.10
N ARG A 58 -15.08 7.19 -7.64
CA ARG A 58 -16.53 7.43 -7.42
C ARG A 58 -17.45 6.59 -8.31
N ALA A 59 -16.91 5.96 -9.35
CA ALA A 59 -17.66 5.05 -10.21
C ALA A 59 -17.10 3.63 -10.10
N THR A 60 -17.99 2.67 -9.91
CA THR A 60 -17.69 1.25 -9.85
C THR A 60 -18.34 0.52 -11.01
#